data_AF-A0A2H1WDT3-F1
#
_entry.id   AF-A0A2H1WDT3-F1
#
_cell.length_a   1.000
_cell.length_b   1.000
_cell.length_c   1.000
_cell.angle_alpha   90.00
_cell.angle_beta   90.00
_cell.angle_gamma   90.00
#
_symmetry.space_group_name_H-M   'P 1'
#
loop_
_entity.id
_entity.type
_entity.pdbx_description
1 polymer ?
#
loop_
_entity_poly.entity_id
_entity_poly.type
_entity_poly.pdbx_seq_one_letter_code
_entity_poly.pdbx_strand_id
1 'polypeptide(L)'
;VNESLCNCVTASLAEWLQVGLPGKGSREMANTVQIKYKAPSFVNVTIDQDCSSVPKRNCEVPHKKSLSINGRLVVKACPKDTSKTKTTVTLNPYGLRDNLTIELEIACQCNCEQEIGSIVPGICHGSGFIQCGICKCQPGSYGNDCRCNGTSTDQRDMEKCKISSEAKLCSGRGICKCGQCECQNGFSGNYCEYDDNSCPKPNDQLCFGHGRCIRGQCTCDLGYSGKDCSCKMDDKDCYAPYSTEVCSGKGQCICGACVCHTKKGKNETYSGVFCDNCDDCVAARCKELGNYAYCNYIHRDNKAICDRDEGSKVSNIIVEFANKSEINGPKLYMATRCMKDLETNNGSVMIFKYRYINRDLKITIQEELESPPIANIWIAVLSAIGLVLLIGILTVIIWKILVDMHDKKEYKKFQDEALAAGYDVSLNPLYQDPSINFSNPVYNNQCT
;
A
#
# COMPACT_ATOMS: atom_id res chain seq x y z
N VAL A 1 -0.35 15.78 -41.11
CA VAL A 1 -1.15 17.01 -40.89
C VAL A 1 -0.20 18.18 -41.08
N ASN A 2 -0.07 18.66 -42.32
CA ASN A 2 0.64 19.92 -42.60
C ASN A 2 -0.40 21.02 -42.40
N GLU A 3 -0.35 21.71 -41.27
CA GLU A 3 -1.06 22.97 -41.07
C GLU A 3 -0.39 24.04 -41.95
N SER A 4 -0.79 24.08 -43.21
CA SER A 4 -0.62 25.28 -44.02
C SER A 4 -1.71 26.26 -43.60
N LEU A 5 -1.46 26.97 -42.50
CA LEU A 5 -2.12 28.23 -42.19
C LEU A 5 -2.13 29.07 -43.48
N CYS A 6 -3.31 29.35 -44.05
CA CYS A 6 -3.49 30.38 -45.08
C CYS A 6 -3.11 31.72 -44.39
N ASN A 7 -1.80 31.98 -44.32
CA ASN A 7 -1.22 33.20 -43.77
C ASN A 7 -1.70 34.35 -44.64
N CYS A 8 -2.33 35.34 -44.01
CA CYS A 8 -2.64 36.62 -44.65
C CYS A 8 -1.36 37.14 -45.31
N VAL A 9 -1.40 37.25 -46.64
CA VAL A 9 -0.29 37.78 -47.43
C VAL A 9 -0.03 39.20 -46.93
N THR A 10 1.07 39.38 -46.20
CA THR A 10 1.63 40.70 -45.96
C THR A 10 2.36 41.10 -47.24
N ALA A 11 1.64 41.77 -48.13
CA ALA A 11 2.27 42.36 -49.31
C ALA A 11 3.10 43.57 -48.85
N SER A 12 4.41 43.36 -48.68
CA SER A 12 5.40 44.44 -48.59
C SER A 12 5.64 44.99 -49.99
N LEU A 13 4.76 45.88 -50.45
CA LEU A 13 5.02 46.67 -51.65
C LEU A 13 6.09 47.73 -51.32
N ALA A 14 7.34 47.46 -51.68
CA ALA A 14 8.41 48.45 -51.71
C ALA A 14 8.36 49.20 -53.05
N GLU A 15 7.39 50.10 -53.22
CA GLU A 15 7.38 51.05 -54.33
C GLU A 15 7.85 52.42 -53.85
N TRP A 16 8.88 52.94 -54.52
CA TRP A 16 9.61 54.14 -54.15
C TRP A 16 8.96 55.37 -54.78
N LEU A 17 8.31 56.21 -53.96
CA LEU A 17 7.80 57.50 -54.43
C LEU A 17 8.90 58.56 -54.38
N GLN A 18 9.43 59.00 -55.53
CA GLN A 18 10.35 60.15 -55.60
C GLN A 18 9.57 61.42 -55.96
N VAL A 19 9.53 62.39 -55.04
CA VAL A 19 8.80 63.65 -55.21
C VAL A 19 9.78 64.80 -55.49
N GLY A 20 9.59 65.51 -56.61
CA GLY A 20 10.36 66.72 -56.97
C GLY A 20 9.50 68.00 -56.90
N LEU A 21 10.01 69.07 -56.27
CA LEU A 21 9.28 70.33 -56.08
C LEU A 21 9.61 71.38 -57.18
N PRO A 22 8.60 72.09 -57.76
CA PRO A 22 8.84 73.10 -58.79
C PRO A 22 9.38 74.43 -58.25
N GLY A 23 10.08 75.16 -59.12
CA GLY A 23 10.91 76.32 -58.78
C GLY A 23 10.16 77.63 -58.45
N LYS A 24 10.70 78.31 -57.43
CA LYS A 24 10.60 79.75 -57.06
C LYS A 24 9.34 80.49 -57.54
N GLY A 25 8.35 80.56 -56.64
CA GLY A 25 7.22 81.48 -56.80
C GLY A 25 6.17 81.47 -55.70
N SER A 26 6.46 81.00 -54.48
CA SER A 26 5.60 81.26 -53.31
C SER A 26 6.38 80.92 -52.03
N ARG A 27 7.02 81.93 -51.42
CA ARG A 27 7.63 81.81 -50.09
C ARG A 27 6.49 81.86 -49.07
N GLU A 28 5.96 80.69 -48.72
CA GLU A 28 5.40 80.35 -47.39
C GLU A 28 4.69 78.97 -47.31
N MET A 29 4.60 78.18 -48.40
CA MET A 29 3.83 76.91 -48.37
C MET A 29 4.60 75.60 -48.68
N ALA A 30 5.94 75.59 -48.72
CA ALA A 30 6.69 74.43 -49.27
C ALA A 30 7.65 73.73 -48.29
N ASN A 31 7.36 73.74 -46.98
CA ASN A 31 8.24 73.15 -45.96
C ASN A 31 7.66 71.93 -45.23
N THR A 32 6.50 71.40 -45.65
CA THR A 32 5.89 70.20 -45.04
C THR A 32 5.21 69.33 -46.09
N VAL A 33 5.64 68.08 -46.23
CA VAL A 33 4.99 67.09 -47.09
C VAL A 33 3.93 66.34 -46.27
N GLN A 34 2.66 66.67 -46.46
CA GLN A 34 1.55 65.88 -45.92
C GLN A 34 1.00 64.96 -47.00
N ILE A 35 0.77 63.68 -46.69
CA ILE A 35 0.15 62.73 -47.63
C ILE A 35 -1.26 62.41 -47.13
N LYS A 36 -2.26 62.69 -47.96
CA LYS A 36 -3.63 62.20 -47.76
C LYS A 36 -3.79 60.88 -48.50
N TYR A 37 -4.60 59.98 -47.95
CA TYR A 37 -4.90 58.71 -48.61
C TYR A 37 -6.40 58.44 -48.65
N LYS A 38 -6.82 57.67 -49.64
CA LYS A 38 -8.17 57.13 -49.76
C LYS A 38 -8.06 55.61 -49.89
N ALA A 39 -8.61 54.90 -48.91
CA ALA A 39 -8.59 53.44 -48.85
C ALA A 39 -9.95 52.89 -48.40
N PRO A 40 -10.33 51.66 -48.80
CA PRO A 40 -11.51 50.98 -48.27
C PRO A 40 -11.42 50.73 -46.76
N SER A 41 -12.56 50.60 -46.07
CA SER A 41 -12.62 50.46 -44.60
C SER A 41 -11.90 49.23 -44.03
N PHE A 42 -11.68 48.20 -44.84
CA PHE A 42 -10.99 46.96 -44.46
C PHE A 42 -9.47 47.00 -44.72
N VAL A 43 -8.94 48.10 -45.28
CA VAL A 43 -7.50 48.32 -45.52
C VAL A 43 -6.99 49.42 -44.60
N ASN A 44 -5.98 49.09 -43.79
CA ASN A 44 -5.31 50.05 -42.93
C ASN A 44 -4.03 50.54 -43.59
N VAL A 45 -3.86 51.86 -43.69
CA VAL A 45 -2.69 52.50 -44.28
C VAL A 45 -1.91 53.18 -43.16
N THR A 46 -0.68 52.75 -42.94
CA THR A 46 0.26 53.42 -42.02
C THR A 46 1.41 53.97 -42.84
N ILE A 47 1.63 55.28 -42.76
CA ILE A 47 2.73 55.95 -43.47
C ILE A 47 3.71 56.41 -42.40
N ASP A 48 4.93 55.91 -42.47
CA ASP A 48 6.00 56.31 -41.58
C ASP A 48 6.63 57.59 -42.14
N GLN A 49 6.27 58.71 -41.53
CA GLN A 49 6.87 60.00 -41.86
C GLN A 49 8.21 60.12 -41.13
N ASP A 50 9.19 59.35 -41.60
CA ASP A 50 10.53 59.34 -41.03
C ASP A 50 11.28 60.61 -41.46
N CYS A 51 11.07 61.69 -40.71
CA CYS A 51 11.90 62.89 -40.80
C CYS A 51 12.91 62.78 -39.67
N SER A 52 13.97 62.00 -39.95
CA SER A 52 14.82 61.33 -38.97
C SER A 52 15.09 62.17 -37.71
N SER A 53 14.56 61.63 -36.60
CA SER A 53 14.69 62.05 -35.19
C SER A 53 13.87 63.27 -34.69
N VAL A 54 12.97 62.93 -33.76
CA VAL A 54 12.19 63.74 -32.79
C VAL A 54 12.89 65.03 -32.32
N PRO A 55 12.20 66.18 -32.07
CA PRO A 55 10.79 66.54 -32.23
C PRO A 55 10.63 67.80 -33.10
N LYS A 56 10.34 67.68 -34.40
CA LYS A 56 9.81 68.81 -35.18
C LYS A 56 8.65 68.34 -36.03
N ARG A 57 7.48 68.95 -35.80
CA ARG A 57 6.21 68.64 -36.48
C ARG A 57 6.21 68.98 -37.99
N ASN A 58 7.29 69.55 -38.51
CA ASN A 58 7.36 70.03 -39.89
C ASN A 58 8.64 69.50 -40.57
N CYS A 59 8.48 68.62 -41.56
CA CYS A 59 9.55 68.05 -42.37
C CYS A 59 10.05 69.06 -43.42
N GLU A 60 11.02 69.89 -43.06
CA GLU A 60 11.65 70.81 -44.01
C GLU A 60 12.58 70.03 -44.96
N VAL A 61 12.12 69.80 -46.20
CA VAL A 61 12.93 69.14 -47.23
C VAL A 61 13.75 70.20 -47.99
N PRO A 62 15.09 70.07 -48.04
CA PRO A 62 15.92 71.00 -48.81
C PRO A 62 15.58 70.95 -50.30
N HIS A 63 15.63 72.12 -50.95
CA HIS A 63 15.35 72.28 -52.38
C HIS A 63 16.18 71.30 -53.24
N LYS A 64 15.54 70.56 -54.16
CA LYS A 64 16.13 69.53 -55.05
C LYS A 64 16.65 68.23 -54.39
N LYS A 65 16.22 67.88 -53.17
CA LYS A 65 16.45 66.53 -52.63
C LYS A 65 15.19 65.67 -52.73
N SER A 66 15.35 64.40 -53.06
CA SER A 66 14.28 63.41 -52.98
C SER A 66 14.11 62.95 -51.53
N LEU A 67 12.86 62.79 -51.11
CA LEU A 67 12.49 62.21 -49.82
C LEU A 67 11.87 60.83 -50.09
N SER A 68 12.39 59.79 -49.44
CA SER A 68 11.79 58.46 -49.46
C SER A 68 10.87 58.29 -48.25
N ILE A 69 9.63 57.89 -48.47
CA ILE A 69 8.63 57.71 -47.42
C ILE A 69 8.23 56.25 -47.40
N ASN A 70 8.35 55.61 -46.24
CA ASN A 70 7.99 54.21 -46.08
C ASN A 70 6.51 54.11 -45.66
N GLY A 71 5.78 53.20 -46.28
CA GLY A 71 4.39 52.92 -45.96
C GLY A 71 4.15 51.43 -45.78
N ARG A 72 3.18 51.08 -44.94
CA ARG A 72 2.69 49.72 -44.76
C ARG A 72 1.17 49.70 -44.97
N LEU A 73 0.73 48.76 -45.81
CA LEU A 73 -0.67 48.46 -46.09
C LEU A 73 -1.02 47.14 -45.41
N VAL A 74 -2.09 47.12 -44.61
CA VAL A 74 -2.56 45.91 -43.92
C VAL A 74 -4.04 45.70 -44.21
N VAL A 75 -4.35 44.58 -44.87
CA VAL A 75 -5.74 44.12 -45.06
C VAL A 75 -6.20 43.45 -43.77
N LYS A 76 -7.22 44.01 -43.11
CA LYS A 76 -7.71 43.53 -41.80
C LYS A 76 -8.70 42.37 -41.91
N ALA A 77 -9.45 42.31 -43.00
CA ALA A 77 -10.46 41.29 -43.23
C ALA A 77 -10.74 41.14 -44.72
N CYS A 78 -11.18 39.94 -45.11
CA CYS A 78 -11.71 39.69 -46.43
C CYS A 78 -13.02 40.45 -46.66
N PRO A 79 -13.19 41.15 -47.79
CA PRO A 79 -14.44 41.81 -48.11
C PRO A 79 -15.56 40.78 -48.30
N LYS A 80 -16.73 41.04 -47.70
CA LYS A 80 -17.92 40.19 -47.83
C LYS A 80 -18.46 40.10 -49.26
N ASP A 81 -18.13 41.09 -50.07
CA ASP A 81 -18.52 41.22 -51.47
C ASP A 81 -17.33 40.85 -52.34
N THR A 82 -17.44 39.76 -53.09
CA THR A 82 -16.38 39.21 -53.94
C THR A 82 -15.94 40.18 -55.04
N SER A 83 -16.80 41.13 -55.44
CA SER A 83 -16.44 42.19 -56.39
C SER A 83 -15.41 43.19 -55.84
N LYS A 84 -15.26 43.27 -54.51
CA LYS A 84 -14.32 44.18 -53.81
C LYS A 84 -12.97 43.54 -53.50
N THR A 85 -12.73 42.32 -53.96
CA THR A 85 -11.43 41.63 -53.85
C THR A 85 -10.34 42.32 -54.68
N LYS A 86 -10.74 43.01 -55.76
CA LYS A 86 -9.89 43.94 -56.51
C LYS A 86 -10.26 45.37 -56.11
N THR A 87 -9.33 46.09 -55.50
CA THR A 87 -9.58 47.45 -55.00
C THR A 87 -8.35 48.32 -55.16
N THR A 88 -8.52 49.64 -55.07
CA THR A 88 -7.42 50.60 -55.24
C THR A 88 -7.25 51.47 -54.01
N VAL A 89 -6.00 51.75 -53.67
CA VAL A 89 -5.61 52.70 -52.64
C VAL A 89 -4.88 53.85 -53.30
N THR A 90 -5.38 55.08 -53.13
CA THR A 90 -4.75 56.27 -53.72
C THR A 90 -4.08 57.10 -52.65
N LEU A 91 -2.82 57.46 -52.89
CA LEU A 91 -2.00 58.36 -52.08
C LEU A 91 -1.84 59.70 -52.82
N ASN A 92 -2.21 60.78 -52.16
CA ASN A 92 -2.22 62.13 -52.69
C ASN A 92 -1.32 63.02 -51.81
N PRO A 93 -0.10 63.35 -52.27
CA PRO A 93 0.72 64.35 -51.63
C PRO A 93 0.05 65.73 -51.71
N TYR A 94 0.01 66.43 -50.58
CA TYR A 94 -0.62 67.74 -50.49
C TYR A 94 0.17 68.78 -51.31
N GLY A 95 -0.53 69.52 -52.18
CA GLY A 95 0.07 70.56 -53.01
C GLY A 95 0.71 70.08 -54.31
N LEU A 96 0.67 68.77 -54.60
CA LEU A 96 1.13 68.20 -55.87
C LEU A 96 -0.04 67.67 -56.70
N ARG A 97 0.14 67.69 -58.03
CA ARG A 97 -0.86 67.15 -58.97
C ARG A 97 -0.72 65.64 -59.15
N ASP A 98 0.48 65.12 -58.95
CA ASP A 98 0.77 63.70 -59.10
C ASP A 98 0.18 62.90 -57.93
N ASN A 99 -0.38 61.74 -58.25
CA ASN A 99 -0.92 60.79 -57.27
C ASN A 99 -0.31 59.41 -57.50
N LEU A 100 -0.28 58.59 -56.46
CA LEU A 100 0.09 57.19 -56.55
C LEU A 100 -1.16 56.34 -56.33
N THR A 101 -1.48 55.47 -57.27
CA THR A 101 -2.59 54.52 -57.15
C THR A 101 -2.05 53.11 -57.08
N ILE A 102 -2.37 52.41 -56.01
CA ILE A 102 -1.94 51.03 -55.74
C ILE A 102 -3.15 50.13 -55.96
N GLU A 103 -3.05 49.20 -56.89
CA GLU A 103 -4.08 48.18 -57.13
C GLU A 103 -3.80 46.95 -56.24
N LEU A 104 -4.79 46.55 -55.46
CA LEU A 104 -4.72 45.43 -54.53
C LEU A 104 -5.65 44.32 -55.03
N GLU A 105 -5.09 43.12 -55.19
CA GLU A 105 -5.84 41.88 -55.42
C GLU A 105 -5.75 41.01 -54.15
N ILE A 106 -6.89 40.84 -53.47
CA ILE A 106 -6.98 40.18 -52.17
C ILE A 106 -7.42 38.73 -52.38
N ALA A 107 -6.51 37.79 -52.11
CA ALA A 107 -6.79 36.36 -52.15
C ALA A 107 -7.50 35.91 -50.86
N CYS A 108 -8.82 35.71 -50.95
CA CYS A 108 -9.68 35.28 -49.82
C CYS A 108 -10.09 33.82 -49.86
N GLN A 109 -9.86 33.14 -50.98
CA GLN A 109 -10.11 31.71 -51.16
C GLN A 109 -8.78 31.02 -51.37
N CYS A 110 -8.59 29.85 -50.78
CA CYS A 110 -7.41 29.04 -51.03
C CYS A 110 -7.64 28.25 -52.33
N ASN A 111 -6.61 28.01 -53.16
CA ASN A 111 -6.79 27.43 -54.51
C ASN A 111 -7.53 26.07 -54.51
N CYS A 112 -7.37 25.27 -53.46
CA CYS A 112 -8.06 23.99 -53.27
C CYS A 112 -9.59 24.12 -53.03
N GLU A 113 -10.09 25.34 -52.79
CA GLU A 113 -11.52 25.60 -52.65
C GLU A 113 -12.21 25.81 -54.01
N GLN A 114 -11.44 26.06 -55.07
CA GLN A 114 -11.94 26.29 -56.43
C GLN A 114 -12.28 24.97 -57.13
N GLU A 115 -11.71 23.86 -56.68
CA GLU A 115 -12.06 22.53 -57.16
C GLU A 115 -13.44 22.15 -56.60
N ILE A 116 -14.39 21.86 -57.49
CA ILE A 116 -15.69 21.32 -57.12
C ILE A 116 -15.46 19.91 -56.58
N GLY A 117 -15.57 19.74 -55.26
CA GLY A 117 -15.44 18.44 -54.64
C GLY A 117 -16.53 17.49 -55.12
N SER A 118 -16.14 16.32 -55.60
CA SER A 118 -17.07 15.25 -55.98
C SER A 118 -17.46 14.42 -54.76
N ILE A 119 -18.73 14.03 -54.67
CA ILE A 119 -19.19 13.06 -53.67
C ILE A 119 -18.68 11.69 -54.12
N VAL A 120 -17.67 11.18 -53.41
CA VAL A 120 -17.10 9.85 -53.69
C VAL A 120 -17.64 8.85 -52.66
N PRO A 121 -18.22 7.71 -53.09
CA PRO A 121 -18.70 6.68 -52.17
C PRO A 121 -17.60 6.19 -51.22
N GLY A 122 -17.89 6.15 -49.92
CA GLY A 122 -16.96 5.69 -48.88
C GLY A 122 -16.04 6.77 -48.30
N ILE A 123 -15.97 7.95 -48.91
CA ILE A 123 -15.26 9.12 -48.39
C ILE A 123 -16.29 10.07 -47.78
N CYS A 124 -15.98 10.67 -46.62
CA CYS A 124 -16.94 11.52 -45.87
C CYS A 124 -18.26 10.79 -45.59
N HIS A 125 -18.17 9.49 -45.30
CA HIS A 125 -19.30 8.58 -45.11
C HIS A 125 -20.41 8.66 -46.18
N GLY A 126 -20.09 9.10 -47.40
CA GLY A 126 -21.04 9.32 -48.48
C GLY A 126 -22.02 10.48 -48.27
N SER A 127 -21.85 11.27 -47.20
CA SER A 127 -22.74 12.40 -46.82
C SER A 127 -22.03 13.75 -46.95
N GLY A 128 -21.01 13.83 -47.80
CA GLY A 128 -20.20 15.03 -48.00
C GLY A 128 -19.21 14.88 -49.14
N PHE A 129 -18.37 15.89 -49.30
CA PHE A 129 -17.26 15.88 -50.27
C PHE A 129 -15.98 16.39 -49.61
N ILE A 130 -14.82 16.01 -50.15
CA ILE A 130 -13.54 16.54 -49.67
C ILE A 130 -13.34 17.95 -50.24
N GLN A 131 -13.01 18.91 -49.37
CA GLN A 131 -12.57 20.24 -49.75
C GLN A 131 -11.29 20.56 -48.97
N CYS A 132 -10.19 20.84 -49.68
CA CYS A 132 -8.87 21.12 -49.07
C CYS A 132 -8.39 20.06 -48.05
N GLY A 133 -8.68 18.77 -48.30
CA GLY A 133 -8.24 17.66 -47.45
C GLY A 133 -9.10 17.39 -46.21
N ILE A 134 -10.21 18.09 -46.03
CA ILE A 134 -11.21 17.84 -44.98
C ILE A 134 -12.59 17.56 -45.58
N CYS A 135 -13.47 16.90 -44.83
CA CYS A 135 -14.84 16.64 -45.28
C CYS A 135 -15.76 17.85 -45.05
N LYS A 136 -16.39 18.31 -46.13
CA LYS A 136 -17.49 19.27 -46.08
C LYS A 136 -18.81 18.54 -46.20
N CYS A 137 -19.56 18.51 -45.11
CA CYS A 137 -20.77 17.71 -44.98
C CYS A 137 -21.97 18.37 -45.62
N GLN A 138 -22.89 17.55 -46.13
CA GLN A 138 -24.19 18.01 -46.63
C GLN A 138 -25.12 18.38 -45.45
N PRO A 139 -26.10 19.27 -45.67
CA PRO A 139 -27.06 19.65 -44.62
C PRO A 139 -27.72 18.43 -43.98
N GLY A 140 -27.73 18.38 -42.64
CA GLY A 140 -28.25 17.26 -41.86
C GLY A 140 -27.21 16.21 -41.46
N SER A 141 -25.96 16.36 -41.94
CA SER A 141 -24.81 15.56 -41.51
C SER A 141 -23.67 16.46 -41.06
N TYR A 142 -22.87 16.00 -40.09
CA TYR A 142 -21.76 16.76 -39.52
C TYR A 142 -20.69 15.81 -38.93
N GLY A 143 -19.62 16.40 -38.39
CA GLY A 143 -18.45 15.68 -37.90
C GLY A 143 -17.34 15.55 -38.95
N ASN A 144 -16.18 15.08 -38.52
CA ASN A 144 -14.95 14.98 -39.32
C ASN A 144 -15.04 14.09 -40.57
N ASP A 145 -15.93 13.10 -40.56
CA ASP A 145 -16.22 12.19 -41.69
C ASP A 145 -17.71 12.24 -42.07
N CYS A 146 -18.47 13.27 -41.68
CA CYS A 146 -19.92 13.40 -41.97
C CYS A 146 -20.79 12.21 -41.55
N ARG A 147 -20.34 11.43 -40.56
CA ARG A 147 -21.04 10.23 -40.07
C ARG A 147 -22.20 10.57 -39.12
N CYS A 148 -22.17 11.75 -38.50
CA CYS A 148 -23.15 12.11 -37.50
C CYS A 148 -24.38 12.75 -38.16
N ASN A 149 -25.58 12.31 -37.78
CA ASN A 149 -26.84 12.90 -38.22
C ASN A 149 -27.29 14.01 -37.28
N GLY A 150 -27.56 15.20 -37.82
CA GLY A 150 -28.05 16.33 -37.04
C GLY A 150 -27.78 17.68 -37.67
N THR A 151 -28.33 18.72 -37.05
CA THR A 151 -28.06 20.13 -37.33
C THR A 151 -27.19 20.76 -36.26
N SER A 152 -26.64 19.96 -35.33
CA SER A 152 -25.84 20.44 -34.24
C SER A 152 -24.55 21.05 -34.79
N THR A 153 -24.48 22.38 -34.65
CA THR A 153 -23.22 23.11 -34.58
C THR A 153 -22.27 22.35 -33.66
N ASP A 154 -21.06 22.05 -34.14
CA ASP A 154 -20.07 21.14 -33.53
C ASP A 154 -19.87 21.32 -32.01
N GLN A 155 -20.15 22.52 -31.50
CA GLN A 155 -20.00 22.91 -30.10
C GLN A 155 -20.89 22.13 -29.10
N ARG A 156 -22.14 21.80 -29.46
CA ARG A 156 -23.07 21.12 -28.52
C ARG A 156 -22.74 19.64 -28.30
N ASP A 157 -22.17 18.96 -29.28
CA ASP A 157 -21.77 17.56 -29.13
C ASP A 157 -20.38 17.41 -28.52
N MET A 158 -19.50 18.39 -28.74
CA MET A 158 -18.25 18.48 -27.99
C MET A 158 -18.49 18.64 -26.47
N GLU A 159 -19.51 19.40 -26.07
CA GLU A 159 -19.88 19.53 -24.65
C GLU A 159 -20.32 18.20 -24.02
N LYS A 160 -21.04 17.35 -24.77
CA LYS A 160 -21.46 16.01 -24.29
C LYS A 160 -20.30 15.05 -24.04
N CYS A 161 -19.13 15.34 -24.62
CA CYS A 161 -17.91 14.56 -24.44
C CYS A 161 -17.00 15.12 -23.34
N LYS A 162 -17.46 16.10 -22.55
CA LYS A 162 -16.73 16.61 -21.38
C LYS A 162 -17.44 16.20 -20.10
N ILE A 163 -16.66 15.81 -19.09
CA ILE A 163 -17.19 15.51 -17.75
C ILE A 163 -17.57 16.79 -16.98
N SER A 164 -16.92 17.92 -17.27
CA SER A 164 -17.28 19.26 -16.79
C SER A 164 -16.91 20.32 -17.84
N SER A 165 -17.41 21.55 -17.72
CA SER A 165 -17.14 22.65 -18.65
C SER A 165 -15.64 22.92 -18.89
N GLU A 166 -14.83 22.79 -17.84
CA GLU A 166 -13.38 23.01 -17.83
C GLU A 166 -12.59 21.76 -18.23
N ALA A 167 -13.22 20.59 -18.29
CA ALA A 167 -12.55 19.35 -18.60
C ALA A 167 -12.15 19.26 -20.08
N LYS A 168 -11.07 18.53 -20.33
CA LYS A 168 -10.66 18.15 -21.69
C LYS A 168 -11.70 17.21 -22.29
N LEU A 169 -11.87 17.28 -23.61
CA LEU A 169 -12.72 16.36 -24.38
C LEU A 169 -12.27 14.91 -24.14
N CYS A 170 -13.18 14.02 -23.76
CA CYS A 170 -12.90 12.62 -23.44
C CYS A 170 -11.69 12.44 -22.51
N SER A 171 -11.55 13.34 -21.53
CA SER A 171 -10.43 13.39 -20.57
C SER A 171 -9.04 13.48 -21.23
N GLY A 172 -8.97 13.85 -22.51
CA GLY A 172 -7.75 13.82 -23.33
C GLY A 172 -7.24 12.42 -23.68
N ARG A 173 -8.05 11.37 -23.44
CA ARG A 173 -7.69 9.95 -23.56
C ARG A 173 -8.57 9.21 -24.58
N GLY A 174 -9.23 9.96 -25.45
CA GLY A 174 -10.15 9.43 -26.44
C GLY A 174 -10.54 10.47 -27.49
N ILE A 175 -11.36 10.05 -28.44
CA ILE A 175 -11.87 10.89 -29.52
C ILE A 175 -13.38 11.00 -29.36
N CYS A 176 -13.91 12.22 -29.35
CA CYS A 176 -15.36 12.45 -29.33
C CYS A 176 -15.94 12.23 -30.73
N LYS A 177 -16.85 11.27 -30.87
CA LYS A 177 -17.59 10.98 -32.11
C LYS A 177 -19.09 11.06 -31.82
N CYS A 178 -19.78 11.98 -32.50
CA CYS A 178 -21.23 12.19 -32.38
C CYS A 178 -21.73 12.35 -30.93
N GLY A 179 -20.95 13.00 -30.06
CA GLY A 179 -21.31 13.21 -28.65
C GLY A 179 -21.00 12.04 -27.71
N GLN A 180 -20.29 11.01 -28.19
CA GLN A 180 -19.82 9.88 -27.39
C GLN A 180 -18.30 9.73 -27.50
N CYS A 181 -17.64 9.36 -26.41
CA CYS A 181 -16.19 9.15 -26.40
C CYS A 181 -15.80 7.74 -26.84
N GLU A 182 -14.88 7.66 -27.79
CA GLU A 182 -14.16 6.45 -28.16
C GLU A 182 -12.78 6.48 -27.50
N CYS A 183 -12.58 5.64 -26.47
CA CYS A 183 -11.39 5.65 -25.63
C CYS A 183 -10.20 4.97 -26.28
N GLN A 184 -9.00 5.46 -25.97
CA GLN A 184 -7.76 4.80 -26.32
C GLN A 184 -7.58 3.52 -25.49
N ASN A 185 -6.77 2.58 -26.00
CA ASN A 185 -6.49 1.31 -25.31
C ASN A 185 -5.98 1.55 -23.88
N GLY A 186 -6.61 0.86 -22.91
CA GLY A 186 -6.28 1.00 -21.49
C GLY A 186 -7.04 2.10 -20.75
N PHE A 187 -7.99 2.77 -21.40
CA PHE A 187 -8.91 3.72 -20.77
C PHE A 187 -10.36 3.33 -21.01
N SER A 188 -11.21 3.59 -20.02
CA SER A 188 -12.64 3.31 -20.09
C SER A 188 -13.48 4.40 -19.43
N GLY A 189 -14.81 4.27 -19.53
CA GLY A 189 -15.77 5.26 -19.03
C GLY A 189 -16.43 6.06 -20.15
N ASN A 190 -17.50 6.78 -19.80
CA ASN A 190 -18.26 7.56 -20.78
C ASN A 190 -17.46 8.75 -21.32
N TYR A 191 -16.44 9.17 -20.57
CA TYR A 191 -15.54 10.28 -20.88
C TYR A 191 -14.07 9.83 -20.88
N CYS A 192 -13.78 8.53 -20.96
CA CYS A 192 -12.44 7.95 -20.87
C CYS A 192 -11.66 8.35 -19.60
N GLU A 193 -12.40 8.55 -18.51
CA GLU A 193 -11.89 9.03 -17.23
C GLU A 193 -11.15 7.95 -16.44
N TYR A 194 -11.47 6.68 -16.68
CA TYR A 194 -10.85 5.56 -15.97
C TYR A 194 -9.60 5.08 -16.69
N ASP A 195 -8.55 4.85 -15.92
CA ASP A 195 -7.32 4.19 -16.37
C ASP A 195 -7.35 2.73 -15.91
N ASP A 196 -7.56 1.83 -16.86
CA ASP A 196 -7.66 0.39 -16.62
C ASP A 196 -6.26 -0.25 -16.42
N ASN A 197 -5.18 0.54 -16.38
CA ASN A 197 -3.86 0.10 -15.97
C ASN A 197 -3.47 0.58 -14.57
N SER A 198 -4.33 1.35 -13.90
CA SER A 198 -4.10 1.90 -12.55
C SER A 198 -4.38 0.91 -11.41
N CYS A 199 -4.78 -0.33 -11.71
CA CYS A 199 -4.97 -1.36 -10.69
C CYS A 199 -3.64 -1.84 -10.08
N PRO A 200 -3.69 -2.50 -8.90
CA PRO A 200 -2.54 -3.14 -8.29
C PRO A 200 -1.81 -4.10 -9.24
N LYS A 201 -0.47 -4.08 -9.20
CA LYS A 201 0.42 -4.94 -9.98
C LYS A 201 1.39 -5.75 -9.10
N PRO A 202 0.89 -6.60 -8.18
CA PRO A 202 1.78 -7.52 -7.46
C PRO A 202 2.55 -8.41 -8.45
N ASN A 203 3.87 -8.57 -8.22
CA ASN A 203 4.80 -9.27 -9.12
C ASN A 203 4.76 -8.79 -10.58
N ASP A 204 4.60 -7.48 -10.79
CA ASP A 204 4.51 -6.83 -12.11
C ASP A 204 3.34 -7.31 -12.99
N GLN A 205 2.38 -8.05 -12.42
CA GLN A 205 1.18 -8.52 -13.10
C GLN A 205 -0.06 -7.76 -12.62
N LEU A 206 -0.76 -7.11 -13.56
CA LEU A 206 -2.03 -6.43 -13.29
C LEU A 206 -3.04 -7.41 -12.69
N CYS A 207 -3.55 -7.10 -11.50
CA CYS A 207 -4.47 -7.97 -10.75
C CYS A 207 -3.92 -9.40 -10.57
N PHE A 208 -2.60 -9.52 -10.34
CA PHE A 208 -1.87 -10.78 -10.18
C PHE A 208 -2.09 -11.79 -11.34
N GLY A 209 -2.50 -11.29 -12.51
CA GLY A 209 -2.86 -12.12 -13.67
C GLY A 209 -4.15 -12.93 -13.51
N HIS A 210 -4.94 -12.68 -12.46
CA HIS A 210 -6.16 -13.41 -12.11
C HIS A 210 -7.40 -12.51 -12.03
N GLY A 211 -7.42 -11.47 -12.85
CA GLY A 211 -8.55 -10.57 -12.93
C GLY A 211 -8.40 -9.51 -13.99
N ARG A 212 -9.47 -8.74 -14.18
CA ARG A 212 -9.50 -7.57 -15.06
C ARG A 212 -9.54 -6.31 -14.25
N CYS A 213 -8.76 -5.32 -14.64
CA CYS A 213 -8.85 -3.99 -14.06
C CYS A 213 -10.03 -3.25 -14.68
N ILE A 214 -10.94 -2.78 -13.84
CA ILE A 214 -12.09 -1.99 -14.25
C ILE A 214 -12.18 -0.82 -13.28
N ARG A 215 -12.07 0.42 -13.78
CA ARG A 215 -12.17 1.64 -12.95
C ARG A 215 -11.15 1.68 -11.81
N GLY A 216 -9.92 1.20 -12.06
CA GLY A 216 -8.87 1.15 -11.04
C GLY A 216 -9.08 0.12 -9.94
N GLN A 217 -10.04 -0.80 -10.09
CA GLN A 217 -10.27 -1.93 -9.18
C GLN A 217 -10.17 -3.26 -9.92
N CYS A 218 -9.55 -4.26 -9.28
CA CYS A 218 -9.46 -5.59 -9.83
C CYS A 218 -10.78 -6.36 -9.65
N THR A 219 -11.36 -6.78 -10.77
CA THR A 219 -12.46 -7.75 -10.80
C THR A 219 -11.83 -9.13 -11.01
N CYS A 220 -11.84 -9.96 -9.97
CA CYS A 220 -11.14 -11.24 -9.98
C CYS A 220 -11.87 -12.32 -10.78
N ASP A 221 -11.08 -13.22 -11.37
CA ASP A 221 -11.56 -14.41 -12.04
C ASP A 221 -12.14 -15.42 -11.01
N LEU A 222 -12.94 -16.36 -11.51
CA LEU A 222 -13.53 -17.43 -10.70
C LEU A 222 -12.45 -18.18 -9.90
N GLY A 223 -12.64 -18.26 -8.58
CA GLY A 223 -11.70 -18.92 -7.67
C GLY A 223 -10.60 -18.00 -7.09
N TYR A 224 -10.61 -16.71 -7.42
CA TYR A 224 -9.70 -15.71 -6.86
C TYR A 224 -10.46 -14.56 -6.20
N SER A 225 -9.81 -13.89 -5.25
CA SER A 225 -10.37 -12.79 -4.48
C SER A 225 -9.29 -11.85 -3.94
N GLY A 226 -9.71 -10.85 -3.17
CA GLY A 226 -8.83 -9.81 -2.65
C GLY A 226 -8.76 -8.59 -3.57
N LYS A 227 -8.11 -7.52 -3.10
CA LYS A 227 -8.02 -6.24 -3.83
C LYS A 227 -7.20 -6.32 -5.10
N ASP A 228 -6.31 -7.31 -5.18
CA ASP A 228 -5.35 -7.53 -6.24
C ASP A 228 -5.47 -8.92 -6.87
N CYS A 229 -6.50 -9.70 -6.51
CA CYS A 229 -6.75 -11.06 -6.98
C CYS A 229 -5.66 -12.09 -6.67
N SER A 230 -4.78 -11.80 -5.70
CA SER A 230 -3.74 -12.73 -5.25
C SER A 230 -4.28 -13.87 -4.38
N CYS A 231 -5.47 -13.73 -3.81
CA CYS A 231 -6.03 -14.67 -2.85
C CYS A 231 -6.83 -15.78 -3.55
N LYS A 232 -6.27 -16.99 -3.59
CA LYS A 232 -6.97 -18.17 -4.09
C LYS A 232 -8.03 -18.65 -3.09
N MET A 233 -9.23 -18.94 -3.58
CA MET A 233 -10.40 -19.42 -2.81
C MET A 233 -10.46 -20.95 -2.69
N ASP A 234 -9.37 -21.66 -3.00
CA ASP A 234 -9.31 -23.13 -2.93
C ASP A 234 -8.87 -23.56 -1.53
N ASP A 235 -9.62 -24.45 -0.90
CA ASP A 235 -9.38 -24.91 0.47
C ASP A 235 -8.31 -26.02 0.56
N LYS A 236 -7.79 -26.50 -0.58
CA LYS A 236 -6.80 -27.61 -0.63
C LYS A 236 -5.60 -27.43 0.30
N ASP A 237 -5.12 -26.20 0.44
CA ASP A 237 -3.96 -25.89 1.30
C ASP A 237 -4.30 -25.77 2.78
N CYS A 238 -5.59 -25.78 3.13
CA CYS A 238 -6.11 -25.67 4.49
C CYS A 238 -6.55 -27.02 5.08
N TYR A 239 -6.43 -28.11 4.33
CA TYR A 239 -6.64 -29.46 4.86
C TYR A 239 -5.35 -29.97 5.51
N ALA A 240 -5.45 -30.36 6.78
CA ALA A 240 -4.39 -31.14 7.41
C ALA A 240 -4.33 -32.54 6.76
N PRO A 241 -3.15 -33.18 6.65
CA PRO A 241 -3.01 -34.51 6.03
C PRO A 241 -3.91 -35.61 6.63
N TYR A 242 -4.36 -35.41 7.87
CA TYR A 242 -5.14 -36.34 8.70
C TYR A 242 -6.57 -35.86 8.97
N SER A 243 -6.96 -34.67 8.50
CA SER A 243 -8.30 -34.14 8.72
C SER A 243 -9.06 -33.99 7.40
N THR A 244 -10.30 -34.44 7.38
CA THR A 244 -11.23 -34.20 6.27
C THR A 244 -11.92 -32.84 6.37
N GLU A 245 -11.65 -32.08 7.43
CA GLU A 245 -12.26 -30.79 7.69
C GLU A 245 -11.26 -29.66 7.40
N VAL A 246 -11.74 -28.60 6.76
CA VAL A 246 -10.95 -27.38 6.51
C VAL A 246 -10.51 -26.79 7.86
N CYS A 247 -9.21 -26.53 8.02
CA CYS A 247 -8.63 -26.01 9.26
C CYS A 247 -9.04 -26.83 10.50
N SER A 248 -9.09 -28.15 10.34
CA SER A 248 -9.50 -29.12 11.37
C SER A 248 -10.87 -28.82 12.00
N GLY A 249 -11.76 -28.14 11.25
CA GLY A 249 -13.10 -27.72 11.71
C GLY A 249 -13.07 -26.60 12.76
N LYS A 250 -11.90 -26.00 13.01
CA LYS A 250 -11.63 -25.05 14.10
C LYS A 250 -11.22 -23.67 13.58
N GLY A 251 -11.39 -23.40 12.30
CA GLY A 251 -11.06 -22.13 11.67
C GLY A 251 -11.73 -21.97 10.31
N GLN A 252 -11.33 -20.90 9.61
CA GLN A 252 -11.71 -20.61 8.24
C GLN A 252 -10.46 -20.54 7.36
N CYS A 253 -10.54 -21.09 6.14
CA CYS A 253 -9.48 -20.94 5.16
C CYS A 253 -9.60 -19.58 4.47
N ILE A 254 -8.55 -18.78 4.54
CA ILE A 254 -8.47 -17.49 3.87
C ILE A 254 -7.15 -17.47 3.08
N CYS A 255 -7.24 -17.42 1.76
CA CYS A 255 -6.08 -17.39 0.85
C CYS A 255 -5.12 -18.57 1.03
N GLY A 256 -5.64 -19.78 1.27
CA GLY A 256 -4.82 -20.99 1.50
C GLY A 256 -4.15 -21.05 2.88
N ALA A 257 -4.53 -20.17 3.81
CA ALA A 257 -4.06 -20.18 5.19
C ALA A 257 -5.22 -20.24 6.18
N CYS A 258 -5.07 -21.03 7.25
CA CYS A 258 -6.10 -21.16 8.26
C CYS A 258 -6.09 -20.02 9.28
N VAL A 259 -7.25 -19.40 9.45
CA VAL A 259 -7.53 -18.43 10.51
C VAL A 259 -8.37 -19.11 11.58
N CYS A 260 -7.77 -19.32 12.75
CA CYS A 260 -8.34 -20.14 13.81
C CYS A 260 -9.41 -19.41 14.63
N HIS A 261 -10.47 -20.13 15.00
CA HIS A 261 -11.53 -19.63 15.86
C HIS A 261 -11.12 -19.61 17.34
N THR A 262 -11.78 -18.77 18.13
CA THR A 262 -11.68 -18.79 19.59
C THR A 262 -12.39 -20.01 20.18
N LYS A 263 -11.79 -20.63 21.21
CA LYS A 263 -12.37 -21.76 21.93
C LYS A 263 -13.66 -21.32 22.64
N LYS A 264 -14.71 -22.16 22.59
CA LYS A 264 -15.97 -21.86 23.29
C LYS A 264 -15.75 -21.91 24.81
N GLY A 265 -16.02 -20.80 25.51
CA GLY A 265 -15.95 -20.73 26.97
C GLY A 265 -14.57 -20.42 27.56
N LYS A 266 -13.54 -20.19 26.74
CA LYS A 266 -12.21 -19.71 27.16
C LYS A 266 -11.77 -18.58 26.23
N ASN A 267 -11.11 -17.55 26.76
CA ASN A 267 -10.49 -16.48 25.95
C ASN A 267 -9.18 -16.94 25.28
N GLU A 268 -9.18 -18.14 24.70
CA GLU A 268 -8.04 -18.74 24.03
C GLU A 268 -8.41 -19.08 22.60
N THR A 269 -7.47 -18.93 21.66
CA THR A 269 -7.66 -19.27 20.25
C THR A 269 -7.02 -20.63 19.97
N TYR A 270 -7.62 -21.42 19.08
CA TYR A 270 -6.90 -22.57 18.53
C TYR A 270 -5.62 -22.11 17.83
N SER A 271 -4.58 -22.94 17.87
CA SER A 271 -3.27 -22.59 17.30
C SER A 271 -2.81 -23.67 16.31
N GLY A 272 -1.71 -23.43 15.60
CA GLY A 272 -1.18 -24.34 14.59
C GLY A 272 -1.58 -23.94 13.16
N VAL A 273 -0.84 -24.46 12.17
CA VAL A 273 -1.04 -24.15 10.74
C VAL A 273 -2.43 -24.56 10.26
N PHE A 274 -3.02 -25.60 10.88
CA PHE A 274 -4.34 -26.11 10.56
C PHE A 274 -5.33 -26.01 11.74
N CYS A 275 -5.06 -25.11 12.71
CA CYS A 275 -5.89 -24.90 13.91
C CYS A 275 -6.09 -26.14 14.78
N ASP A 276 -5.11 -27.02 14.78
CA ASP A 276 -5.14 -28.35 15.38
C ASP A 276 -4.37 -28.45 16.71
N ASN A 277 -3.54 -27.45 17.05
CA ASN A 277 -2.89 -27.39 18.36
C ASN A 277 -3.90 -26.96 19.42
N CYS A 278 -4.41 -27.95 20.16
CA CYS A 278 -5.26 -27.78 21.33
C CYS A 278 -5.03 -28.91 22.33
N ASP A 279 -5.13 -28.66 23.64
CA ASP A 279 -4.82 -29.68 24.68
C ASP A 279 -5.67 -30.95 24.53
N ASP A 280 -6.96 -30.80 24.20
CA ASP A 280 -7.87 -31.93 23.96
C ASP A 280 -7.57 -32.66 22.63
N CYS A 281 -7.04 -31.94 21.65
CA CYS A 281 -6.66 -32.47 20.33
C CYS A 281 -5.37 -33.30 20.43
N VAL A 282 -4.43 -32.83 21.25
CA VAL A 282 -3.17 -33.51 21.53
C VAL A 282 -3.43 -34.89 22.13
N ALA A 283 -4.37 -35.04 23.06
CA ALA A 283 -4.70 -36.33 23.65
C ALA A 283 -5.17 -37.36 22.60
N ALA A 284 -6.05 -36.97 21.67
CA ALA A 284 -6.53 -37.85 20.60
C ALA A 284 -5.40 -38.26 19.65
N ARG A 285 -4.56 -37.31 19.23
CA ARG A 285 -3.43 -37.58 18.33
C ARG A 285 -2.34 -38.43 19.00
N CYS A 286 -2.03 -38.17 20.27
CA CYS A 286 -1.12 -38.99 21.05
C CYS A 286 -1.62 -40.44 21.19
N LYS A 287 -2.94 -40.65 21.29
CA LYS A 287 -3.52 -41.99 21.36
C LYS A 287 -3.38 -42.76 20.04
N GLU A 288 -3.62 -42.09 18.91
CA GLU A 288 -3.42 -42.66 17.57
C GLU A 288 -1.95 -43.02 17.33
N LEU A 289 -1.05 -42.03 17.42
CA LEU A 289 0.38 -42.21 17.19
C LEU A 289 1.05 -43.11 18.23
N GLY A 290 0.46 -43.29 19.40
CA GLY A 290 1.02 -44.10 20.47
C GLY A 290 1.19 -45.56 20.09
N ASN A 291 0.29 -46.12 19.28
CA ASN A 291 0.39 -47.51 18.84
C ASN A 291 1.49 -47.68 17.78
N TYR A 292 1.59 -46.76 16.82
CA TYR A 292 2.67 -46.77 15.82
C TYR A 292 4.04 -46.53 16.43
N ALA A 293 4.14 -45.57 17.36
CA ALA A 293 5.38 -45.33 18.10
C ALA A 293 5.80 -46.58 18.88
N TYR A 294 4.85 -47.28 19.52
CA TYR A 294 5.16 -48.50 20.27
C TYR A 294 5.59 -49.65 19.36
N CYS A 295 4.94 -49.83 18.21
CA CYS A 295 5.37 -50.79 17.20
C CYS A 295 6.82 -50.53 16.76
N ASN A 296 7.15 -49.28 16.45
CA ASN A 296 8.50 -48.89 16.03
C ASN A 296 9.52 -49.05 17.16
N TYR A 297 9.11 -48.89 18.42
CA TYR A 297 9.96 -49.16 19.58
C TYR A 297 10.32 -50.65 19.70
N ILE A 298 9.34 -51.56 19.51
CA ILE A 298 9.58 -53.01 19.53
C ILE A 298 10.38 -53.46 18.30
N HIS A 299 10.00 -52.98 17.11
CA HIS A 299 10.57 -53.38 15.83
C HIS A 299 11.57 -52.35 15.30
N ARG A 300 12.53 -51.98 16.15
CA ARG A 300 13.54 -50.94 15.85
C ARG A 300 14.29 -51.18 14.54
N ASP A 301 14.54 -52.44 14.22
CA ASP A 301 15.35 -52.84 13.07
C ASP A 301 14.56 -52.94 11.75
N ASN A 302 13.23 -52.93 11.80
CA ASN A 302 12.40 -53.10 10.61
C ASN A 302 11.09 -52.30 10.66
N LYS A 303 11.22 -51.03 10.31
CA LYS A 303 10.10 -50.07 10.20
C LYS A 303 8.96 -50.55 9.28
N ALA A 304 9.27 -51.35 8.25
CA ALA A 304 8.28 -51.81 7.28
C ALA A 304 7.20 -52.72 7.89
N ILE A 305 7.43 -53.30 9.08
CA ILE A 305 6.44 -54.07 9.83
C ILE A 305 5.33 -53.12 10.32
N CYS A 306 5.72 -51.97 10.89
CA CYS A 306 4.79 -50.99 11.45
C CYS A 306 4.11 -50.14 10.37
N ASP A 307 4.79 -49.88 9.25
CA ASP A 307 4.22 -49.14 8.12
C ASP A 307 3.09 -49.92 7.40
N ARG A 308 3.05 -51.26 7.56
CA ARG A 308 2.06 -52.14 6.91
C ARG A 308 0.74 -52.24 7.67
N ASP A 309 0.79 -52.24 9.00
CA ASP A 309 -0.39 -52.39 9.86
C ASP A 309 -1.20 -51.10 10.02
N GLU A 310 -0.58 -49.92 9.85
CA GLU A 310 -1.26 -48.63 10.04
C GLU A 310 -1.86 -48.04 8.74
N GLY A 311 -1.87 -48.80 7.65
CA GLY A 311 -2.71 -48.55 6.48
C GLY A 311 -2.65 -47.12 5.92
N SER A 312 -1.58 -46.77 5.20
CA SER A 312 -1.61 -45.84 4.07
C SER A 312 -2.42 -44.52 4.22
N LYS A 313 -2.43 -43.89 5.41
CA LYS A 313 -3.11 -42.60 5.63
C LYS A 313 -2.22 -41.45 6.09
N VAL A 314 -0.94 -41.69 6.36
CA VAL A 314 -0.05 -40.64 6.86
C VAL A 314 1.14 -40.46 5.94
N SER A 315 1.25 -39.26 5.38
CA SER A 315 2.42 -38.71 4.70
C SER A 315 3.73 -39.10 5.42
N ASN A 316 4.71 -39.62 4.66
CA ASN A 316 6.12 -39.86 5.04
C ASN A 316 6.43 -39.63 6.53
N ILE A 317 6.08 -40.60 7.39
CA ILE A 317 6.41 -40.50 8.82
C ILE A 317 7.91 -40.77 8.98
N ILE A 318 8.64 -39.85 9.61
CA ILE A 318 10.05 -40.02 9.96
C ILE A 318 10.13 -40.37 11.45
N VAL A 319 10.69 -41.54 11.78
CA VAL A 319 10.86 -42.00 13.16
C VAL A 319 12.34 -41.91 13.55
N GLU A 320 12.62 -41.26 14.67
CA GLU A 320 13.96 -41.15 15.26
C GLU A 320 13.93 -41.56 16.73
N PHE A 321 15.07 -42.00 17.24
CA PHE A 321 15.26 -42.32 18.66
C PHE A 321 16.17 -41.28 19.29
N ALA A 322 15.86 -40.90 20.53
CA ALA A 322 16.64 -39.93 21.28
C ALA A 322 16.76 -40.36 22.75
N ASN A 323 17.87 -40.01 23.38
CA ASN A 323 18.03 -40.19 24.82
C ASN A 323 17.21 -39.14 25.61
N LYS A 324 17.16 -39.29 26.94
CA LYS A 324 16.38 -38.42 27.83
C LYS A 324 16.79 -36.93 27.77
N SER A 325 18.08 -36.65 27.56
CA SER A 325 18.59 -35.28 27.46
C SER A 325 18.27 -34.63 26.12
N GLU A 326 18.28 -35.40 25.04
CA GLU A 326 18.01 -34.92 23.68
C GLU A 326 16.53 -34.65 23.45
N ILE A 327 15.65 -35.56 23.92
CA ILE A 327 14.21 -35.38 23.76
C ILE A 327 13.68 -34.18 24.56
N ASN A 328 14.31 -33.88 25.70
CA ASN A 328 14.02 -32.70 26.52
C ASN A 328 14.87 -31.47 26.14
N GLY A 329 15.74 -31.59 25.14
CA GLY A 329 16.65 -30.55 24.72
C GLY A 329 15.97 -29.41 23.93
N PRO A 330 16.71 -28.32 23.67
CA PRO A 330 16.21 -27.13 22.98
C PRO A 330 15.86 -27.39 21.51
N LYS A 331 16.28 -28.51 20.91
CA LYS A 331 15.90 -28.87 19.53
C LYS A 331 14.44 -29.32 19.41
N LEU A 332 13.84 -29.83 20.49
CA LEU A 332 12.49 -30.40 20.54
C LEU A 332 11.54 -29.61 21.44
N TYR A 333 11.85 -28.33 21.69
CA TYR A 333 11.04 -27.45 22.55
C TYR A 333 9.64 -27.17 21.99
N MET A 334 9.46 -27.20 20.66
CA MET A 334 8.16 -27.00 19.99
C MET A 334 7.47 -28.32 19.59
N ALA A 335 8.02 -29.47 19.99
CA ALA A 335 7.43 -30.76 19.68
C ALA A 335 6.46 -31.19 20.80
N THR A 336 5.30 -31.71 20.41
CA THR A 336 4.25 -32.14 21.34
C THR A 336 4.68 -33.41 22.06
N ARG A 337 4.66 -33.39 23.41
CA ARG A 337 5.02 -34.54 24.25
C ARG A 337 3.80 -35.44 24.47
N CYS A 338 3.96 -36.72 24.15
CA CYS A 338 2.98 -37.76 24.36
C CYS A 338 3.52 -38.83 25.33
N MET A 339 2.61 -39.47 26.04
CA MET A 339 2.88 -40.59 26.94
C MET A 339 1.99 -41.76 26.51
N LYS A 340 2.57 -42.96 26.46
CA LYS A 340 1.87 -44.20 26.15
C LYS A 340 2.14 -45.21 27.26
N ASP A 341 1.09 -45.59 27.96
CA ASP A 341 1.15 -46.65 28.98
C ASP A 341 1.39 -48.00 28.30
N LEU A 342 2.35 -48.74 28.84
CA LEU A 342 2.66 -50.10 28.41
C LEU A 342 2.04 -51.09 29.40
N GLU A 343 1.31 -52.07 28.87
CA GLU A 343 0.68 -53.13 29.67
C GLU A 343 1.71 -54.19 30.14
N THR A 344 2.95 -54.13 29.65
CA THR A 344 4.04 -55.04 30.01
C THR A 344 4.77 -54.58 31.27
N ASN A 345 4.93 -55.50 32.24
CA ASN A 345 5.69 -55.43 33.50
C ASN A 345 5.85 -54.04 34.16
N ASN A 346 5.15 -53.83 35.28
CA ASN A 346 5.27 -52.70 36.22
C ASN A 346 4.74 -51.33 35.76
N GLY A 347 3.89 -51.24 34.73
CA GLY A 347 3.25 -49.97 34.35
C GLY A 347 4.25 -48.92 33.84
N SER A 348 5.25 -49.37 33.09
CA SER A 348 6.24 -48.49 32.46
C SER A 348 5.58 -47.62 31.40
N VAL A 349 6.02 -46.36 31.28
CA VAL A 349 5.48 -45.40 30.32
C VAL A 349 6.52 -45.12 29.24
N MET A 350 6.10 -45.22 27.99
CA MET A 350 6.90 -44.79 26.84
C MET A 350 6.61 -43.31 26.55
N ILE A 351 7.66 -42.50 26.46
CA ILE A 351 7.56 -41.09 26.07
C ILE A 351 7.99 -40.95 24.61
N PHE A 352 7.20 -40.20 23.85
CA PHE A 352 7.59 -39.78 22.51
C PHE A 352 7.13 -38.35 22.27
N LYS A 353 7.82 -37.67 21.34
CA LYS A 353 7.46 -36.34 20.89
C LYS A 353 7.18 -36.36 19.39
N TYR A 354 6.22 -35.59 18.92
CA TYR A 354 5.98 -35.43 17.48
C TYR A 354 5.94 -33.97 17.06
N ARG A 355 6.33 -33.69 15.80
CA ARG A 355 6.22 -32.38 15.17
C ARG A 355 6.04 -32.53 13.67
N TYR A 356 5.44 -31.52 13.04
CA TYR A 356 5.33 -31.43 11.59
C TYR A 356 6.46 -30.57 11.03
N ILE A 357 7.17 -31.07 10.02
CA ILE A 357 8.22 -30.35 9.28
C ILE A 357 7.82 -30.38 7.81
N ASN A 358 7.53 -29.22 7.21
CA ASN A 358 7.18 -29.15 5.78
C ASN A 358 6.07 -30.13 5.34
N ARG A 359 5.07 -30.34 6.21
CA ARG A 359 3.98 -31.34 6.09
C ARG A 359 4.34 -32.80 6.39
N ASP A 360 5.62 -33.15 6.55
CA ASP A 360 6.05 -34.47 7.00
C ASP A 360 5.95 -34.61 8.53
N LEU A 361 5.43 -35.75 9.00
CA LEU A 361 5.30 -36.03 10.43
C LEU A 361 6.61 -36.64 10.95
N LYS A 362 7.24 -35.97 11.90
CA LYS A 362 8.43 -36.48 12.58
C LYS A 362 8.09 -36.91 14.00
N ILE A 363 8.37 -38.17 14.34
CA ILE A 363 8.18 -38.77 15.66
C ILE A 363 9.56 -39.10 16.25
N THR A 364 9.81 -38.63 17.46
CA THR A 364 11.03 -38.90 18.21
C THR A 364 10.67 -39.68 19.48
N ILE A 365 11.16 -40.91 19.58
CA ILE A 365 10.85 -41.85 20.66
C ILE A 365 12.00 -41.83 21.67
N GLN A 366 11.67 -41.78 22.96
CA GLN A 366 12.68 -41.89 24.03
C GLN A 366 13.18 -43.34 24.11
N GLU A 367 14.50 -43.54 24.10
CA GLU A 367 15.09 -44.89 24.17
C GLU A 367 14.84 -45.58 25.53
N GLU A 368 14.89 -44.83 26.63
CA GLU A 368 14.68 -45.36 27.97
C GLU A 368 13.21 -45.21 28.40
N LEU A 369 12.59 -46.31 28.84
CA LEU A 369 11.25 -46.30 29.43
C LEU A 369 11.28 -45.65 30.82
N GLU A 370 10.28 -44.81 31.12
CA GLU A 370 10.11 -44.28 32.47
C GLU A 370 9.32 -45.26 33.31
N SER A 371 9.94 -45.76 34.38
CA SER A 371 9.25 -46.53 35.41
C SER A 371 8.56 -45.57 36.40
N PRO A 372 7.42 -45.96 36.99
CA PRO A 372 6.77 -45.16 38.02
C PRO A 372 7.75 -44.90 39.16
N PRO A 373 7.80 -43.67 39.72
CA PRO A 373 8.72 -43.34 40.79
C PRO A 373 8.44 -44.23 42.00
N ILE A 374 9.42 -45.03 42.39
CA ILE A 374 9.35 -45.81 43.62
C ILE A 374 9.52 -44.79 44.76
N ALA A 375 8.40 -44.37 45.36
CA ALA A 375 8.45 -43.48 46.50
C ALA A 375 9.20 -44.19 47.64
N ASN A 376 10.38 -43.68 48.00
CA ASN A 376 11.13 -44.18 49.14
C ASN A 376 10.35 -43.85 50.41
N ILE A 377 9.58 -44.82 50.91
CA ILE A 377 8.72 -44.71 52.11
C ILE A 377 9.50 -44.12 53.29
N TRP A 378 10.78 -44.48 53.43
CA TRP A 378 11.67 -43.96 54.47
C TRP A 378 11.85 -42.43 54.45
N ILE A 379 11.80 -41.77 53.29
CA ILE A 379 11.91 -40.30 53.21
C ILE A 379 10.67 -39.64 53.81
N ALA A 380 9.48 -40.16 53.49
CA ALA A 380 8.22 -39.65 54.06
C ALA A 380 8.17 -39.88 55.58
N VAL A 381 8.60 -41.05 56.05
CA VAL A 381 8.66 -41.39 57.48
C VAL A 381 9.64 -40.49 58.23
N LEU A 382 10.87 -40.31 57.73
CA LEU A 382 11.87 -39.45 58.37
C LEU A 382 11.47 -37.98 58.37
N SER A 383 10.84 -37.49 57.30
CA SER A 383 10.29 -36.13 57.23
C SER A 383 9.20 -35.90 58.29
N ALA A 384 8.27 -36.84 58.43
CA ALA A 384 7.21 -36.76 59.43
C ALA A 384 7.76 -36.78 60.87
N ILE A 385 8.72 -37.66 61.17
CA ILE A 385 9.37 -37.73 62.48
C ILE A 385 10.12 -36.42 62.78
N GLY A 386 10.86 -35.89 61.80
CA GLY A 386 11.58 -34.63 61.92
C GLY A 386 10.66 -33.45 62.24
N LEU A 387 9.50 -33.37 61.58
CA LEU A 387 8.52 -32.32 61.82
C LEU A 387 7.95 -32.38 63.26
N VAL A 388 7.60 -33.58 63.73
CA VAL A 388 7.06 -33.76 65.10
C VAL A 388 8.09 -33.39 66.15
N LEU A 389 9.35 -33.82 65.98
CA LEU A 389 10.44 -33.47 66.89
C LEU A 389 10.71 -31.96 66.89
N LEU A 390 10.70 -31.31 65.73
CA LEU A 390 10.92 -29.87 65.61
C LEU A 390 9.82 -29.05 66.29
N ILE A 391 8.55 -29.46 66.13
CA ILE A 391 7.42 -28.85 66.85
C ILE A 391 7.60 -29.03 68.36
N GLY A 392 7.96 -30.23 68.83
CA GLY A 392 8.20 -30.50 70.24
C GLY A 392 9.35 -29.69 70.85
N ILE A 393 10.44 -29.49 70.11
CA ILE A 393 11.56 -28.65 70.57
C ILE A 393 11.13 -27.18 70.64
N LEU A 394 10.40 -26.69 69.63
CA LEU A 394 9.91 -25.30 69.62
C LEU A 394 8.94 -25.03 70.76
N THR A 395 8.03 -25.95 71.08
CA THR A 395 7.09 -25.77 72.20
C THR A 395 7.81 -25.72 73.54
N VAL A 396 8.84 -26.54 73.75
CA VAL A 396 9.67 -26.50 74.98
C VAL A 396 10.47 -25.20 75.07
N ILE A 397 11.05 -24.72 73.96
CA ILE A 397 11.78 -23.44 73.93
C ILE A 397 10.83 -22.28 74.26
N ILE A 398 9.66 -22.22 73.62
CA ILE A 398 8.66 -21.18 73.88
C ILE A 398 8.19 -21.24 75.33
N TRP A 399 7.88 -22.44 75.85
CA TRP A 399 7.49 -22.60 77.25
C TRP A 399 8.58 -22.11 78.20
N LYS A 400 9.86 -22.45 77.95
CA LYS A 400 10.96 -21.99 78.78
C LYS A 400 11.13 -20.46 78.73
N ILE A 401 10.99 -19.85 77.56
CA ILE A 401 11.02 -18.38 77.43
C ILE A 401 9.88 -17.74 78.23
N LEU A 402 8.66 -18.29 78.13
CA LEU A 402 7.50 -17.76 78.87
C LEU A 402 7.65 -17.89 80.38
N VAL A 403 8.15 -19.04 80.87
CA VAL A 403 8.43 -19.26 82.29
C VAL A 403 9.53 -18.32 82.78
N ASP A 404 10.67 -18.23 82.08
CA ASP A 404 11.76 -17.35 82.48
C ASP A 404 11.31 -15.86 82.48
N MET A 405 10.40 -15.46 81.58
CA MET A 405 9.80 -14.12 81.59
C MET A 405 8.85 -13.90 82.78
N HIS A 406 8.04 -14.91 83.12
CA HIS A 406 7.13 -14.83 84.26
C HIS A 406 7.93 -14.77 85.57
N ASP A 407 8.92 -15.64 85.73
CA ASP A 407 9.82 -15.68 86.89
C ASP A 407 10.56 -14.35 87.06
N LYS A 408 11.05 -13.74 85.97
CA LYS A 408 11.66 -12.40 86.03
C LYS A 408 10.68 -11.33 86.52
N LYS A 409 9.42 -11.41 86.11
CA LYS A 409 8.39 -10.44 86.50
C LYS A 409 8.00 -10.62 87.98
N GLU A 410 7.77 -11.85 88.41
CA GLU A 410 7.46 -12.17 89.81
C GLU A 410 8.66 -11.86 90.72
N TYR A 411 9.88 -12.14 90.27
CA TYR A 411 11.09 -11.79 91.02
C TYR A 411 11.23 -10.28 91.21
N LYS A 412 10.95 -9.48 90.17
CA LYS A 412 10.96 -8.02 90.29
C LYS A 412 9.86 -7.51 91.24
N LYS A 413 8.65 -8.06 91.13
CA LYS A 413 7.54 -7.73 92.03
C LYS A 413 7.90 -8.06 93.48
N PHE A 414 8.51 -9.23 93.72
CA PHE A 414 8.98 -9.64 95.03
C PHE A 414 10.04 -8.67 95.58
N GLN A 415 11.01 -8.24 94.75
CA GLN A 415 11.99 -7.23 95.17
C GLN A 415 11.33 -5.88 95.53
N ASP A 416 10.38 -5.41 94.71
CA ASP A 416 9.68 -4.14 94.95
C ASP A 416 8.83 -4.21 96.24
N GLU A 417 8.12 -5.31 96.50
CA GLU A 417 7.35 -5.55 97.72
C GLU A 417 8.24 -5.69 98.97
N ALA A 418 9.36 -6.42 98.87
CA ALA A 418 10.32 -6.57 99.95
C ALA A 418 10.93 -5.22 100.36
N LEU A 419 11.31 -4.39 99.38
CA LEU A 419 11.84 -3.06 99.61
C LEU A 419 10.77 -2.11 100.20
N ALA A 420 9.53 -2.17 99.72
CA ALA A 420 8.42 -1.38 100.26
C ALA A 420 8.05 -1.76 101.70
N ALA A 421 8.20 -3.03 102.07
CA ALA A 421 8.00 -3.52 103.43
C ALA A 421 9.23 -3.34 104.35
N GLY A 422 10.33 -2.77 103.84
CA GLY A 422 11.55 -2.50 104.60
C GLY A 422 12.41 -3.72 104.91
N TYR A 423 12.18 -4.84 104.21
CA TYR A 423 13.04 -6.03 104.30
C TYR A 423 14.28 -5.83 103.42
N ASP A 424 15.47 -5.93 104.03
CA ASP A 424 16.71 -6.04 103.28
C ASP A 424 16.80 -7.45 102.68
N VAL A 425 16.78 -7.53 101.36
CA VAL A 425 16.83 -8.79 100.60
C VAL A 425 18.28 -9.28 100.43
N SER A 426 19.25 -8.63 101.09
CA SER A 426 20.64 -9.09 101.16
C SER A 426 20.74 -10.44 101.86
N LEU A 427 21.71 -11.26 101.43
CA LEU A 427 21.99 -12.56 102.06
C LEU A 427 22.21 -12.33 103.56
N ASN A 428 21.43 -13.03 104.39
CA ASN A 428 21.58 -13.01 105.84
C ASN A 428 23.08 -13.25 106.17
N PRO A 429 23.78 -12.30 106.80
CA PRO A 429 25.21 -12.46 107.09
C PRO A 429 25.50 -13.61 108.09
N LEU A 430 24.47 -14.19 108.72
CA LEU A 430 24.56 -15.40 109.54
C LEU A 430 24.36 -16.71 108.74
N TYR A 431 23.95 -16.64 107.47
CA TYR A 431 23.78 -17.83 106.64
C TYR A 431 25.14 -18.30 106.13
N GLN A 432 25.61 -19.42 106.66
CA GLN A 432 26.69 -20.20 106.10
C GLN A 432 26.08 -21.33 105.28
N ASP A 433 26.50 -21.49 104.02
CA ASP A 433 26.12 -22.66 103.25
C ASP A 433 26.52 -23.93 104.02
N PRO A 434 25.63 -24.94 104.14
CA PRO A 434 26.00 -26.20 104.75
C PRO A 434 27.06 -26.89 103.89
N SER A 435 28.35 -26.69 104.21
CA SER A 435 29.44 -27.45 103.62
C SER A 435 29.47 -28.86 104.23
N ILE A 436 28.71 -29.78 103.64
CA ILE A 436 28.85 -31.20 103.91
C ILE A 436 30.06 -31.72 103.14
N ASN A 437 31.26 -31.50 103.68
CA ASN A 437 32.46 -32.21 103.22
C ASN A 437 32.39 -33.66 103.72
N PHE A 438 31.87 -34.56 102.89
CA PHE A 438 32.04 -35.99 103.09
C PHE A 438 33.43 -36.39 102.54
N SER A 439 34.39 -36.59 103.44
CA SER A 439 35.63 -37.29 103.10
C SER A 439 35.29 -38.76 102.84
N ASN A 440 35.41 -39.20 101.58
CA ASN A 440 35.30 -40.60 101.20
C ASN A 440 36.51 -41.37 101.78
N PRO A 441 36.33 -42.26 102.79
CA PRO A 441 37.45 -42.98 103.40
C PRO A 441 38.06 -44.04 102.48
N VAL A 442 37.45 -44.33 101.32
CA VAL A 442 37.84 -45.44 100.44
C VAL A 442 39.01 -45.10 99.51
N TYR A 443 39.32 -43.81 99.30
CA TYR A 443 40.30 -43.41 98.28
C TYR A 443 41.64 -42.86 98.80
N ASN A 444 41.91 -42.92 100.12
CA ASN A 444 43.15 -42.36 100.67
C ASN A 444 44.12 -43.39 101.24
N ASN A 445 44.19 -44.59 100.65
CA ASN A 445 45.28 -45.53 100.90
C ASN A 445 45.49 -46.48 99.70
N GLN A 446 46.37 -46.08 98.79
CA GLN A 446 47.36 -46.92 98.09
C GLN A 446 48.14 -45.98 97.15
N CYS A 447 49.22 -45.36 97.62
CA CYS A 447 50.59 -45.90 97.63
C CYS A 447 51.01 -46.51 96.29
N THR A 448 51.73 -45.73 95.50
CA THR A 448 53.21 -45.83 95.41
C THR A 448 53.80 -44.44 95.36
#